data_AF-A0A7X8DKL8-F1
#
_entry.id   AF-A0A7X8DKL8-F1
#
_cell.length_a   1.000
_cell.length_b   1.000
_cell.length_c   1.000
_cell.angle_alpha   90.00
_cell.angle_beta   90.00
_cell.angle_gamma   90.00
#
_symmetry.space_group_name_H-M   'P 1'
#
loop_
_entity.id
_entity.type
_entity.pdbx_description
1 polymer ?
#
loop_
_entity_poly.entity_id
_entity_poly.type
_entity_poly.pdbx_seq_one_letter_code
_entity_poly.pdbx_strand_id
1 'polypeptide(L)'
;MDNIANESCDFERIDGLAYRDGNDIVQNAPRMLIDELDSIPSPYKQVGDDFKNKIVYYESSRGCPFNCRFCLSSTIKGLRYFNIDRVKEDLQNLIDADVRQVKFVDRTFNANKRYAMEIMQFIMDRDPENINFHFEVTGHLVDDEMLQFIRNAKEGLFQFEIGVQSTNPHTIEAIGRTTDFQRLKQVSEEIKGFKNIHQHLDLIAGLPYEDYDSFKKSFDDVYEIGPEKIQLGFLKLLRGSGLREDIKKYGFKFLDIPPYEVLETDHITYAEMLRLKGIEDLVEKYYNGGYFKHSLGYIIANEYKTPFSFFEDLLKYWEMNMHQEVSHSRNRLYRILFDFCNYRKFSNLDIIDEILKYDYICNNRNSRIPGYFSRTNISFLRERKHDILKNNELLDRYLTGYKDIPTKKIINKIHIEGFKINILELIENDYEVDEDMKGMTHILFEFTGGVITRCRTYDITKFI
;
A
#
# COMPACT_ATOMS: atom_id res chain seq x y z
N MET A 1 -32.77 -14.58 20.44
CA MET A 1 -33.58 -14.00 19.36
C MET A 1 -35.07 -14.05 19.68
N ASP A 2 -35.48 -14.95 20.56
CA ASP A 2 -36.87 -15.21 20.94
C ASP A 2 -37.65 -14.00 21.52
N ASN A 3 -36.96 -12.99 22.08
CA ASN A 3 -37.61 -11.78 22.59
C ASN A 3 -37.81 -10.66 21.54
N ILE A 4 -37.10 -10.72 20.40
CA ILE A 4 -37.18 -9.70 19.32
C ILE A 4 -38.11 -10.17 18.19
N ALA A 5 -38.23 -11.49 17.99
CA ALA A 5 -39.02 -12.09 16.92
C ALA A 5 -40.45 -12.47 17.32
N ASN A 6 -40.82 -12.33 18.60
CA ASN A 6 -42.17 -12.60 19.10
C ASN A 6 -42.92 -11.29 19.40
N GLU A 7 -44.23 -11.25 19.13
CA GLU A 7 -45.11 -10.09 19.30
C GLU A 7 -45.18 -9.52 20.74
N SER A 8 -44.65 -10.25 21.73
CA SER A 8 -44.64 -9.83 23.14
C SER A 8 -43.43 -8.96 23.55
N CYS A 9 -42.55 -8.58 22.61
CA CYS A 9 -41.48 -7.57 22.68
C CYS A 9 -41.11 -7.02 24.09
N ASP A 10 -40.61 -7.89 24.98
CA ASP A 10 -40.00 -7.45 26.25
C ASP A 10 -38.56 -7.02 25.97
N PHE A 11 -38.44 -5.76 25.53
CA PHE A 11 -37.16 -5.16 25.21
C PHE A 11 -36.31 -4.87 26.44
N GLU A 12 -36.92 -4.65 27.61
CA GLU A 12 -36.22 -4.27 28.85
C GLU A 12 -35.21 -5.32 29.31
N ARG A 13 -35.45 -6.60 28.99
CA ARG A 13 -34.59 -7.73 29.41
C ARG A 13 -33.45 -8.05 28.45
N ILE A 14 -33.23 -7.23 27.43
CA ILE A 14 -32.22 -7.49 26.40
C ILE A 14 -31.00 -6.60 26.66
N ASP A 15 -29.98 -7.15 27.30
CA ASP A 15 -28.72 -6.43 27.53
C ASP A 15 -28.09 -5.95 26.20
N GLY A 16 -27.54 -4.74 26.24
CA GLY A 16 -26.91 -4.05 25.11
C GLY A 16 -27.89 -3.41 24.12
N LEU A 17 -29.21 -3.49 24.38
CA LEU A 17 -30.22 -2.83 23.54
C LEU A 17 -30.43 -1.38 23.99
N ALA A 18 -30.41 -0.46 23.03
CA ALA A 18 -30.93 0.89 23.19
C ALA A 18 -32.11 1.05 22.24
N TYR A 19 -33.25 1.49 22.75
CA TYR A 19 -34.49 1.62 21.99
C TYR A 19 -35.25 2.88 22.41
N ARG A 20 -36.26 3.23 21.60
CA ARG A 20 -37.13 4.36 21.88
C ARG A 20 -38.45 3.85 22.44
N ASP A 21 -38.87 4.37 23.58
CA ASP A 21 -40.20 4.16 24.15
C ASP A 21 -40.92 5.51 24.18
N GLY A 22 -41.86 5.70 23.23
CA GLY A 22 -42.47 7.00 22.98
C GLY A 22 -41.42 8.08 22.64
N ASN A 23 -41.27 9.06 23.53
CA ASN A 23 -40.27 10.13 23.38
C ASN A 23 -38.94 9.84 24.11
N ASP A 24 -38.91 8.81 24.95
CA ASP A 24 -37.78 8.50 25.80
C ASP A 24 -36.79 7.57 25.07
N ILE A 25 -35.51 7.74 25.39
CA ILE A 25 -34.45 6.82 24.96
C ILE A 25 -34.15 5.92 26.16
N VAL A 26 -34.48 4.64 26.03
CA VAL A 26 -34.20 3.63 27.05
C VAL A 26 -32.93 2.89 26.65
N GLN A 27 -31.98 2.80 27.57
CA GLN A 27 -30.74 2.07 27.40
C GLN A 27 -30.65 0.99 28.48
N ASN A 28 -30.68 -0.27 28.06
CA ASN A 28 -30.58 -1.40 28.97
C ASN A 28 -29.14 -1.55 29.50
N ALA A 29 -28.97 -2.48 30.46
CA ALA A 29 -27.66 -2.83 30.98
C ALA A 29 -26.69 -3.23 29.83
N PRO A 30 -25.39 -2.89 29.91
CA PRO A 30 -24.41 -3.30 28.92
C PRO A 30 -24.33 -4.83 28.79
N ARG A 31 -24.24 -5.32 27.56
CA ARG A 31 -24.05 -6.76 27.29
C ARG A 31 -22.62 -7.17 27.62
N MET A 32 -22.48 -8.26 28.38
CA MET A 32 -21.18 -8.91 28.58
C MET A 32 -20.59 -9.39 27.26
N LEU A 33 -19.28 -9.30 27.13
CA LEU A 33 -18.56 -9.78 25.96
C LEU A 33 -18.75 -11.30 25.80
N ILE A 34 -18.91 -11.77 24.55
CA ILE A 34 -19.04 -13.21 24.26
C ILE A 34 -17.67 -13.87 24.37
N ASP A 35 -17.41 -14.62 25.45
CA ASP A 35 -16.11 -15.25 25.64
C ASP A 35 -15.84 -16.37 24.62
N GLU A 36 -16.79 -17.28 24.45
CA GLU A 36 -16.72 -18.38 23.47
C GLU A 36 -17.17 -17.91 22.09
N LEU A 37 -16.22 -17.48 21.26
CA LEU A 37 -16.52 -16.97 19.92
C LEU A 37 -17.14 -18.04 19.01
N ASP A 38 -16.87 -19.33 19.24
CA ASP A 38 -17.41 -20.38 18.39
C ASP A 38 -18.93 -20.55 18.52
N SER A 39 -19.53 -20.00 19.58
CA SER A 39 -21.00 -19.91 19.72
C SER A 39 -21.68 -19.09 18.62
N ILE A 40 -20.93 -18.23 17.92
CA ILE A 40 -21.42 -17.39 16.83
C ILE A 40 -21.43 -18.21 15.54
N PRO A 41 -22.56 -18.39 14.83
CA PRO A 41 -22.58 -19.12 13.57
C PRO A 41 -21.61 -18.52 12.53
N SER A 42 -20.87 -19.37 11.81
CA SER A 42 -20.02 -18.91 10.71
C SER A 42 -20.88 -18.52 9.50
N PRO A 43 -20.71 -17.31 8.94
CA PRO A 43 -21.37 -16.93 7.70
C PRO A 43 -20.70 -17.56 6.47
N TYR A 44 -19.59 -18.28 6.62
CA TYR A 44 -18.78 -18.82 5.52
C TYR A 44 -18.97 -20.33 5.28
N LYS A 45 -19.94 -20.96 5.95
CA LYS A 45 -20.24 -22.40 5.76
C LYS A 45 -20.88 -22.74 4.41
N GLN A 46 -21.56 -21.77 3.79
CA GLN A 46 -22.33 -21.97 2.56
C GLN A 46 -22.00 -20.85 1.55
N VAL A 47 -20.70 -20.66 1.29
CA VAL A 47 -20.24 -19.73 0.24
C VAL A 47 -20.29 -20.43 -1.13
N GLY A 48 -20.57 -19.66 -2.18
CA GLY A 48 -20.61 -20.16 -3.55
C GLY A 48 -20.19 -19.10 -4.56
N ASP A 49 -20.74 -19.18 -5.78
CA ASP A 49 -20.36 -18.32 -6.92
C ASP A 49 -20.59 -16.81 -6.67
N ASP A 50 -21.42 -16.44 -5.69
CA ASP A 50 -21.65 -15.05 -5.29
C ASP A 50 -20.42 -14.39 -4.63
N PHE A 51 -19.53 -15.20 -4.07
CA PHE A 51 -18.25 -14.78 -3.48
C PHE A 51 -17.11 -14.70 -4.50
N LYS A 52 -17.28 -15.31 -5.69
CA LYS A 52 -16.25 -15.34 -6.73
C LYS A 52 -15.79 -13.94 -7.12
N ASN A 53 -14.47 -13.76 -7.16
CA ASN A 53 -13.80 -12.49 -7.46
C ASN A 53 -14.16 -11.31 -6.52
N LYS A 54 -14.72 -11.57 -5.32
CA LYS A 54 -15.07 -10.54 -4.32
C LYS A 54 -13.95 -10.30 -3.31
N ILE A 55 -14.05 -9.17 -2.61
CA ILE A 55 -13.29 -8.88 -1.39
C ILE A 55 -14.18 -9.30 -0.22
N VAL A 56 -13.67 -10.16 0.64
CA VAL A 56 -14.35 -10.67 1.83
C VAL A 56 -13.65 -10.14 3.07
N TYR A 57 -14.39 -9.50 3.96
CA TYR A 57 -13.89 -9.18 5.29
C TYR A 57 -14.04 -10.42 6.17
N TYR A 58 -12.97 -10.81 6.85
CA TYR A 58 -12.91 -12.00 7.68
C TYR A 58 -12.37 -11.65 9.07
N GLU A 59 -12.98 -12.18 10.12
CA GLU A 59 -12.59 -11.92 11.51
C GLU A 59 -12.15 -13.24 12.14
N SER A 60 -10.86 -13.39 12.43
CA SER A 60 -10.30 -14.58 13.08
C SER A 60 -10.10 -14.38 14.59
N SER A 61 -10.14 -13.13 15.05
CA SER A 61 -10.06 -12.73 16.45
C SER A 61 -10.81 -11.42 16.72
N ARG A 62 -11.21 -11.21 17.98
CA ARG A 62 -11.88 -10.00 18.46
C ARG A 62 -11.10 -9.32 19.58
N GLY A 63 -10.88 -8.02 19.41
CA GLY A 63 -10.19 -7.17 20.36
C GLY A 63 -8.80 -6.77 19.86
N CYS A 64 -8.04 -6.10 20.73
CA CYS A 64 -6.68 -5.67 20.45
C CYS A 64 -5.91 -5.64 21.78
N PRO A 65 -4.64 -6.11 21.83
CA PRO A 65 -3.85 -6.04 23.05
C PRO A 65 -3.37 -4.61 23.36
N PHE A 66 -3.45 -3.69 22.39
CA PHE A 66 -2.98 -2.32 22.52
C PHE A 66 -4.07 -1.36 23.00
N ASN A 67 -3.64 -0.28 23.67
CA ASN A 67 -4.53 0.72 24.26
C ASN A 67 -4.48 2.08 23.54
N CYS A 68 -4.26 2.06 22.21
CA CYS A 68 -4.17 3.27 21.38
C CYS A 68 -5.39 4.19 21.59
N ARG A 69 -5.17 5.42 22.06
CA ARG A 69 -6.23 6.34 22.51
C ARG A 69 -7.09 6.90 21.38
N PHE A 70 -6.62 6.86 20.13
CA PHE A 70 -7.40 7.26 18.96
C PHE A 70 -8.32 6.15 18.42
N CYS A 71 -8.07 4.90 18.81
CA CYS A 71 -8.73 3.74 18.22
C CYS A 71 -9.95 3.32 19.05
N LEU A 72 -11.06 2.92 18.41
CA LEU A 72 -12.20 2.35 19.14
C LEU A 72 -11.93 0.93 19.61
N SER A 73 -11.02 0.20 18.97
CA SER A 73 -10.70 -1.17 19.37
C SER A 73 -9.96 -1.28 20.70
N SER A 74 -9.43 -0.18 21.24
CA SER A 74 -8.84 -0.12 22.59
C SER A 74 -9.88 0.11 23.70
N THR A 75 -11.12 0.45 23.36
CA THR A 75 -12.19 0.70 24.35
C THR A 75 -12.65 -0.59 25.03
N ILE A 76 -12.46 -1.73 24.35
CA ILE A 76 -12.74 -3.07 24.87
C ILE A 76 -11.41 -3.77 25.09
N LYS A 77 -11.14 -4.17 26.34
CA LYS A 77 -9.92 -4.87 26.71
C LYS A 77 -10.02 -6.37 26.43
N GLY A 78 -8.88 -6.96 26.11
CA GLY A 78 -8.73 -8.39 25.92
C GLY A 78 -8.79 -8.80 24.46
N LEU A 79 -8.36 -10.03 24.22
CA LEU A 79 -8.26 -10.62 22.90
C LEU A 79 -8.84 -12.03 22.96
N ARG A 80 -9.75 -12.32 22.05
CA ARG A 80 -10.45 -13.61 21.95
C ARG A 80 -10.31 -14.12 20.53
N TYR A 81 -10.17 -15.43 20.38
CA TYR A 81 -9.91 -16.09 19.11
C TYR A 81 -11.04 -17.05 18.79
N PHE A 82 -11.39 -17.17 17.51
CA PHE A 82 -12.14 -18.34 17.06
C PHE A 82 -11.25 -19.58 17.17
N ASN A 83 -11.85 -20.77 17.27
CA ASN A 83 -11.04 -21.98 17.19
C ASN A 83 -10.36 -22.07 15.82
N ILE A 84 -9.07 -22.42 15.85
CA ILE A 84 -8.24 -22.48 14.65
C ILE A 84 -8.78 -23.46 13.61
N ASP A 85 -9.41 -24.55 14.02
CA ASP A 85 -9.99 -25.54 13.10
C ASP A 85 -11.19 -24.95 12.35
N ARG A 86 -12.03 -24.17 13.03
CA ARG A 86 -13.10 -23.40 12.38
C ARG A 86 -12.52 -22.37 11.41
N VAL A 87 -11.45 -21.67 11.79
CA VAL A 87 -10.83 -20.68 10.90
C VAL A 87 -10.31 -21.34 9.63
N LYS A 88 -9.65 -22.49 9.76
CA LYS A 88 -9.20 -23.28 8.61
C LYS A 88 -10.36 -23.75 7.73
N GLU A 89 -11.47 -24.19 8.32
CA GLU A 89 -12.69 -24.55 7.57
C GLU A 89 -13.24 -23.36 6.78
N ASP A 90 -13.40 -22.20 7.43
CA ASP A 90 -13.90 -20.98 6.78
C ASP A 90 -12.96 -20.53 5.64
N LEU A 91 -11.64 -20.56 5.86
CA LEU A 91 -10.66 -20.21 4.83
C LEU A 91 -10.65 -21.20 3.67
N GLN A 92 -10.84 -22.50 3.93
CA GLN A 92 -11.00 -23.50 2.88
C GLN A 92 -12.20 -23.16 1.99
N ASN A 93 -13.35 -22.88 2.61
CA ASN A 93 -14.57 -22.55 1.86
C ASN A 93 -14.38 -21.28 1.01
N LEU A 94 -13.69 -20.26 1.54
CA LEU A 94 -13.39 -19.03 0.80
C LEU A 94 -12.40 -19.26 -0.36
N ILE A 95 -11.40 -20.12 -0.18
CA ILE A 95 -10.48 -20.53 -1.25
C ILE A 95 -11.25 -21.26 -2.35
N ASP A 96 -12.09 -22.23 -1.97
CA ASP A 96 -12.88 -23.03 -2.91
C ASP A 96 -13.90 -22.18 -3.70
N ALA A 97 -14.37 -21.07 -3.10
CA ALA A 97 -15.25 -20.10 -3.73
C ALA A 97 -14.54 -19.09 -4.66
N ASP A 98 -13.22 -19.20 -4.87
CA ASP A 98 -12.44 -18.36 -5.80
C ASP A 98 -12.60 -16.84 -5.50
N VAL A 99 -12.53 -16.50 -4.20
CA VAL A 99 -12.56 -15.09 -3.77
C VAL A 99 -11.29 -14.38 -4.18
N ARG A 100 -11.40 -13.10 -4.55
CA ARG A 100 -10.24 -12.31 -5.00
C ARG A 100 -9.35 -11.91 -3.84
N GLN A 101 -9.96 -11.57 -2.70
CA GLN A 101 -9.23 -11.13 -1.53
C GLN A 101 -9.97 -11.47 -0.24
N VAL A 102 -9.24 -11.95 0.76
CA VAL A 102 -9.70 -12.06 2.15
C VAL A 102 -8.98 -11.00 2.97
N LYS A 103 -9.70 -9.96 3.42
CA LYS A 103 -9.18 -8.93 4.31
C LYS A 103 -9.51 -9.29 5.75
N PHE A 104 -8.49 -9.66 6.52
CA PHE A 104 -8.63 -9.87 7.95
C PHE A 104 -8.92 -8.53 8.64
N VAL A 105 -9.98 -8.46 9.44
CA VAL A 105 -10.34 -7.27 10.24
C VAL A 105 -9.75 -7.31 11.65
N ASP A 106 -8.94 -8.32 11.93
CA ASP A 106 -8.14 -8.49 13.13
C ASP A 106 -7.15 -7.33 13.28
N ARG A 107 -7.38 -6.47 14.28
CA ARG A 107 -6.63 -5.20 14.48
C ARG A 107 -5.13 -5.37 14.74
N THR A 108 -4.73 -6.55 15.15
CA THR A 108 -3.33 -6.96 15.32
C THR A 108 -3.28 -8.45 15.09
N PHE A 109 -3.33 -8.85 13.82
CA PHE A 109 -3.37 -10.26 13.42
C PHE A 109 -2.24 -11.08 14.06
N ASN A 110 -1.03 -10.52 14.09
CA ASN A 110 0.16 -11.18 14.64
C ASN A 110 0.34 -11.01 16.16
N ALA A 111 -0.68 -10.56 16.90
CA ALA A 111 -0.62 -10.45 18.37
C ALA A 111 -0.31 -11.80 19.05
N ASN A 112 -0.81 -12.89 18.48
CA ASN A 112 -0.44 -14.24 18.87
C ASN A 112 0.29 -14.90 17.70
N LYS A 113 1.62 -14.93 17.80
CA LYS A 113 2.52 -15.47 16.78
C LYS A 113 2.12 -16.87 16.33
N ARG A 114 1.87 -17.79 17.27
CA ARG A 114 1.54 -19.20 16.95
C ARG A 114 0.26 -19.28 16.13
N TYR A 115 -0.78 -18.56 16.55
CA TYR A 115 -2.06 -18.53 15.86
C TYR A 115 -1.95 -17.93 14.45
N ALA A 116 -1.26 -16.80 14.32
CA ALA A 116 -1.02 -16.14 13.02
C ALA A 116 -0.21 -17.03 12.06
N MET A 117 0.85 -17.66 12.54
CA MET A 117 1.66 -18.58 11.73
C MET A 117 0.87 -19.83 11.32
N GLU A 118 0.00 -20.36 12.18
CA GLU A 118 -0.83 -21.51 11.85
C GLU A 118 -1.85 -21.21 10.74
N ILE A 119 -2.44 -20.01 10.75
CA ILE A 119 -3.31 -19.51 9.67
C ILE A 119 -2.51 -19.34 8.36
N MET A 120 -1.37 -18.65 8.42
CA MET A 120 -0.56 -18.41 7.22
C MET A 120 0.00 -19.72 6.64
N GLN A 121 0.41 -20.66 7.48
CA GLN A 121 0.87 -21.99 7.06
C GLN A 121 -0.24 -22.75 6.33
N PHE A 122 -1.45 -22.76 6.90
CA PHE A 122 -2.60 -23.38 6.23
C PHE A 122 -2.85 -22.79 4.84
N ILE A 123 -2.81 -21.46 4.72
CA ILE A 123 -2.98 -20.78 3.42
C ILE A 123 -1.88 -21.17 2.44
N MET A 124 -0.61 -21.19 2.88
CA MET A 124 0.52 -21.56 2.04
C MET A 124 0.46 -23.03 1.60
N ASP A 125 0.02 -23.94 2.48
CA ASP A 125 -0.13 -25.37 2.16
C ASP A 125 -1.18 -25.65 1.08
N ARG A 126 -2.19 -24.77 0.95
CA ARG A 126 -3.21 -24.86 -0.11
C ARG A 126 -2.74 -24.27 -1.44
N ASP A 127 -1.71 -23.41 -1.40
CA ASP A 127 -1.16 -22.69 -2.54
C ASP A 127 -2.23 -22.08 -3.49
N PRO A 128 -3.25 -21.37 -3.00
CA PRO A 128 -4.40 -20.99 -3.82
C PRO A 128 -4.04 -19.92 -4.87
N GLU A 129 -4.42 -20.12 -6.13
CA GLU A 129 -4.12 -19.17 -7.20
C GLU A 129 -5.04 -17.94 -7.15
N ASN A 130 -4.54 -16.77 -7.59
CA ASN A 130 -5.33 -15.54 -7.82
C ASN A 130 -6.09 -14.97 -6.61
N ILE A 131 -5.75 -15.38 -5.39
CA ILE A 131 -6.29 -14.86 -4.14
C ILE A 131 -5.20 -14.10 -3.35
N ASN A 132 -5.60 -13.01 -2.69
CA ASN A 132 -4.76 -12.27 -1.76
C ASN A 132 -5.33 -12.32 -0.34
N PHE A 133 -4.46 -12.49 0.65
CA PHE A 133 -4.82 -12.38 2.07
C PHE A 133 -4.18 -11.13 2.66
N HIS A 134 -5.02 -10.24 3.17
CA HIS A 134 -4.61 -8.94 3.69
C HIS A 134 -4.72 -8.93 5.21
N PHE A 135 -3.62 -8.64 5.90
CA PHE A 135 -3.51 -8.64 7.35
C PHE A 135 -3.09 -7.26 7.88
N GLU A 136 -3.75 -6.77 8.93
CA GLU A 136 -3.23 -5.69 9.78
C GLU A 136 -2.22 -6.27 10.78
N VAL A 137 -0.94 -5.94 10.62
CA VAL A 137 0.17 -6.50 11.43
C VAL A 137 0.92 -5.41 12.16
N THR A 138 1.43 -5.75 13.35
CA THR A 138 2.39 -4.90 14.06
C THR A 138 3.79 -5.33 13.68
N GLY A 139 4.48 -4.50 12.87
CA GLY A 139 5.78 -4.84 12.28
C GLY A 139 6.86 -5.20 13.31
N HIS A 140 6.92 -4.50 14.44
CA HIS A 140 7.92 -4.79 15.48
C HIS A 140 7.68 -6.09 16.28
N LEU A 141 6.53 -6.76 16.08
CA LEU A 141 6.26 -8.10 16.63
C LEU A 141 6.69 -9.23 15.69
N VAL A 142 7.11 -8.92 14.46
CA VAL A 142 7.62 -9.91 13.51
C VAL A 142 9.07 -10.24 13.91
N ASP A 143 9.28 -11.48 14.34
CA ASP A 143 10.61 -12.00 14.66
C ASP A 143 11.22 -12.79 13.49
N ASP A 144 12.45 -13.25 13.68
CA ASP A 144 13.25 -13.87 12.62
C ASP A 144 12.63 -15.19 12.13
N GLU A 145 11.96 -15.94 13.00
CA GLU A 145 11.24 -17.16 12.59
C GLU A 145 10.08 -16.81 11.66
N MET A 146 9.30 -15.78 11.99
CA MET A 146 8.22 -15.32 11.11
C MET A 146 8.79 -14.77 9.79
N LEU A 147 9.90 -14.02 9.81
CA LEU A 147 10.57 -13.54 8.59
C LEU A 147 11.02 -14.69 7.68
N GLN A 148 11.69 -15.71 8.22
CA GLN A 148 12.09 -16.89 7.45
C GLN A 148 10.89 -17.65 6.89
N PHE A 149 9.81 -17.74 7.66
CA PHE A 149 8.57 -18.37 7.21
C PHE A 149 7.93 -17.61 6.03
N ILE A 150 7.68 -16.31 6.17
CA ILE A 150 6.99 -15.50 5.16
C ILE A 150 7.84 -15.25 3.91
N ARG A 151 9.17 -15.38 3.98
CA ARG A 151 10.07 -15.35 2.81
C ARG A 151 9.70 -16.39 1.76
N ASN A 152 9.10 -17.52 2.18
CA ASN A 152 8.69 -18.60 1.28
C ASN A 152 7.29 -18.39 0.70
N ALA A 153 6.56 -17.33 1.09
CA ALA A 153 5.26 -17.01 0.50
C ALA A 153 5.42 -16.62 -0.97
N LYS A 154 4.49 -17.07 -1.83
CA LYS A 154 4.48 -16.65 -3.23
C LYS A 154 4.13 -15.17 -3.37
N GLU A 155 4.62 -14.56 -4.47
CA GLU A 155 4.35 -13.16 -4.77
C GLU A 155 2.85 -12.85 -4.79
N GLY A 156 2.44 -11.87 -3.99
CA GLY A 156 1.07 -11.36 -3.96
C GLY A 156 0.08 -12.19 -3.12
N LEU A 157 0.50 -13.32 -2.54
CA LEU A 157 -0.38 -14.11 -1.65
C LEU A 157 -0.72 -13.33 -0.38
N PHE A 158 0.26 -12.64 0.19
CA PHE A 158 0.08 -11.83 1.40
C PHE A 158 0.25 -10.34 1.12
N GLN A 159 -0.57 -9.55 1.80
CA GLN A 159 -0.45 -8.10 1.91
C GLN A 159 -0.46 -7.71 3.39
N PHE A 160 0.47 -6.86 3.80
CA PHE A 160 0.58 -6.39 5.19
C PHE A 160 0.29 -4.90 5.27
N GLU A 161 -0.67 -4.54 6.12
CA GLU A 161 -0.96 -3.17 6.57
C GLU A 161 -0.28 -2.98 7.93
N ILE A 162 0.72 -2.10 7.97
CA ILE A 162 1.64 -1.90 9.09
C ILE A 162 1.46 -0.47 9.63
N GLY A 163 0.83 -0.37 10.79
CA GLY A 163 0.64 0.93 11.44
C GLY A 163 1.93 1.50 12.03
N VAL A 164 2.52 2.52 11.41
CA VAL A 164 3.61 3.32 12.01
C VAL A 164 2.99 4.42 12.88
N GLN A 165 1.96 5.07 12.37
CA GLN A 165 1.19 6.19 12.92
C GLN A 165 1.98 7.49 13.03
N SER A 166 3.18 7.42 13.62
CA SER A 166 4.12 8.53 13.75
C SER A 166 5.51 7.96 14.08
N THR A 167 6.59 8.67 13.71
CA THR A 167 7.94 8.35 14.21
C THR A 167 8.38 9.30 15.34
N ASN A 168 7.52 10.25 15.73
CA ASN A 168 7.73 11.15 16.85
C ASN A 168 7.45 10.42 18.19
N PRO A 169 8.45 10.22 19.06
CA PRO A 169 8.27 9.50 20.32
C PRO A 169 7.23 10.13 21.25
N HIS A 170 7.14 11.47 21.30
CA HIS A 170 6.16 12.16 22.15
C HIS A 170 4.73 11.91 21.67
N THR A 171 4.53 11.85 20.35
CA THR A 171 3.25 11.51 19.75
C THR A 171 2.87 10.07 20.06
N ILE A 172 3.79 9.12 19.86
CA ILE A 172 3.59 7.68 20.16
C ILE A 172 3.22 7.46 21.64
N GLU A 173 3.90 8.13 22.56
CA GLU A 173 3.58 8.09 23.98
C GLU A 173 2.18 8.68 24.27
N ALA A 174 1.88 9.85 23.74
CA ALA A 174 0.62 10.55 24.00
C ALA A 174 -0.61 9.79 23.52
N ILE A 175 -0.48 9.06 22.41
CA ILE A 175 -1.55 8.22 21.88
C ILE A 175 -1.61 6.84 22.55
N GLY A 176 -0.75 6.55 23.52
CA GLY A 176 -0.76 5.27 24.26
C GLY A 176 -0.41 4.07 23.38
N ARG A 177 0.44 4.27 22.37
CA ARG A 177 0.93 3.20 21.48
C ARG A 177 2.32 2.76 21.92
N THR A 178 2.58 1.46 21.86
CA THR A 178 3.93 0.91 22.02
C THR A 178 4.43 0.54 20.62
N THR A 179 5.52 1.18 20.19
CA THR A 179 6.16 0.90 18.90
C THR A 179 7.67 0.96 19.07
N ASP A 180 8.36 -0.11 18.69
CA ASP A 180 9.80 -0.03 18.37
C ASP A 180 9.94 0.28 16.88
N PHE A 181 10.19 1.55 16.56
CA PHE A 181 10.29 1.99 15.17
C PHE A 181 11.53 1.42 14.46
N GLN A 182 12.64 1.22 15.18
CA GLN A 182 13.86 0.69 14.57
C GLN A 182 13.68 -0.77 14.17
N ARG A 183 13.07 -1.59 15.06
CA ARG A 183 12.72 -2.96 14.70
C ARG A 183 11.70 -3.02 13.58
N LEU A 184 10.68 -2.14 13.60
CA LEU A 184 9.70 -2.06 12.51
C LEU A 184 10.37 -1.72 11.17
N LYS A 185 11.25 -0.71 11.14
CA LYS A 185 12.01 -0.32 9.94
C LYS A 185 12.80 -1.50 9.38
N GLN A 186 13.57 -2.18 10.23
CA GLN A 186 14.35 -3.36 9.84
C GLN A 186 13.46 -4.46 9.24
N VAL A 187 12.36 -4.82 9.93
CA VAL A 187 11.42 -5.85 9.45
C VAL A 187 10.85 -5.48 8.08
N SER A 188 10.42 -4.23 7.92
CA SER A 188 9.81 -3.78 6.66
C SER A 188 10.82 -3.75 5.51
N GLU A 189 12.07 -3.37 5.75
CA GLU A 189 13.17 -3.42 4.78
C GLU A 189 13.50 -4.88 4.37
N GLU A 190 13.53 -5.80 5.33
CA GLU A 190 13.74 -7.23 5.06
C GLU A 190 12.61 -7.82 4.20
N ILE A 191 11.34 -7.55 4.56
CA ILE A 191 10.17 -7.97 3.77
C ILE A 191 10.21 -7.37 2.37
N LYS A 192 10.62 -6.11 2.24
CA LYS A 192 10.78 -5.45 0.93
C LYS A 192 11.80 -6.18 0.06
N GLY A 193 12.90 -6.62 0.65
CA GLY A 193 13.96 -7.38 -0.02
C GLY A 193 13.50 -8.73 -0.58
N PHE A 194 12.48 -9.36 0.03
CA PHE A 194 11.93 -10.62 -0.44
C PHE A 194 11.11 -10.48 -1.74
N LYS A 195 10.59 -9.28 -2.04
CA LYS A 195 9.82 -8.96 -3.26
C LYS A 195 8.58 -9.85 -3.46
N ASN A 196 8.00 -10.36 -2.37
CA ASN A 196 6.85 -11.28 -2.43
C ASN A 196 5.60 -10.76 -1.69
N ILE A 197 5.75 -9.88 -0.70
CA ILE A 197 4.66 -9.35 0.12
C ILE A 197 4.49 -7.86 -0.14
N HIS A 198 3.26 -7.44 -0.40
CA HIS A 198 2.94 -6.02 -0.58
C HIS A 198 2.75 -5.35 0.80
N GLN A 199 3.49 -4.28 1.07
CA GLN A 199 3.45 -3.53 2.33
C GLN A 199 2.73 -2.18 2.18
N HIS A 200 1.84 -1.88 3.11
CA HIS A 200 1.17 -0.58 3.28
C HIS A 200 1.61 -0.06 4.64
N LEU A 201 2.33 1.06 4.69
CA LEU A 201 2.74 1.68 5.95
C LEU A 201 1.89 2.93 6.21
N ASP A 202 1.29 2.99 7.39
CA ASP A 202 0.31 4.03 7.71
C ASP A 202 0.89 5.09 8.64
N LEU A 203 0.66 6.36 8.30
CA LEU A 203 0.89 7.54 9.14
C LEU A 203 -0.44 8.23 9.42
N ILE A 204 -0.56 8.96 10.54
CA ILE A 204 -1.75 9.76 10.85
C ILE A 204 -1.34 11.20 11.13
N ALA A 205 -1.77 12.13 10.27
CA ALA A 205 -1.64 13.55 10.52
C ALA A 205 -2.64 14.06 11.56
N GLY A 206 -2.22 15.04 12.36
CA GLY A 206 -3.06 15.69 13.38
C GLY A 206 -3.08 14.98 14.74
N LEU A 207 -2.13 14.08 15.00
CA LEU A 207 -1.95 13.48 16.31
C LEU A 207 -1.40 14.50 17.34
N PRO A 208 -1.58 14.27 18.65
CA PRO A 208 -0.97 15.10 19.69
C PRO A 208 0.55 15.22 19.52
N TYR A 209 1.09 16.41 19.78
CA TYR A 209 2.52 16.74 19.69
C TYR A 209 3.15 16.55 18.31
N GLU A 210 2.35 16.35 17.27
CA GLU A 210 2.80 16.25 15.89
C GLU A 210 2.48 17.56 15.15
N ASP A 211 3.52 18.35 14.94
CA ASP A 211 3.51 19.52 14.08
C ASP A 211 3.88 19.15 12.63
N TYR A 212 3.89 20.14 11.74
CA TYR A 212 4.20 19.93 10.33
C TYR A 212 5.61 19.37 10.09
N ASP A 213 6.60 19.83 10.84
CA ASP A 213 8.00 19.42 10.68
C ASP A 213 8.26 17.99 11.20
N SER A 214 7.66 17.62 12.33
CA SER A 214 7.72 16.26 12.86
C SER A 214 6.92 15.26 12.02
N PHE A 215 5.80 15.68 11.41
CA PHE A 215 5.11 14.87 10.41
C PHE A 215 5.96 14.66 9.17
N LYS A 216 6.61 15.72 8.65
CA LYS A 216 7.57 15.64 7.55
C LYS A 216 8.65 14.60 7.83
N LYS A 217 9.24 14.64 9.03
CA LYS A 217 10.22 13.63 9.45
C LYS A 217 9.63 12.21 9.40
N SER A 218 8.43 12.03 9.93
CA SER A 218 7.74 10.73 9.92
C SER A 218 7.48 10.23 8.49
N PHE A 219 7.10 11.12 7.58
CA PHE A 219 6.94 10.80 6.16
C PHE A 219 8.27 10.38 5.53
N ASP A 220 9.34 11.15 5.73
CA ASP A 220 10.65 10.86 5.17
C ASP A 220 11.18 9.51 5.69
N ASP A 221 11.07 9.25 7.00
CA ASP A 221 11.47 7.99 7.63
C ASP A 221 10.73 6.78 7.01
N VAL A 222 9.43 6.91 6.71
CA VAL A 222 8.61 5.84 6.10
C VAL A 222 8.89 5.71 4.61
N TYR A 223 9.13 6.81 3.90
CA TYR A 223 9.47 6.80 2.48
C TYR A 223 10.80 6.07 2.22
N GLU A 224 11.79 6.27 3.08
CA GLU A 224 13.10 5.60 3.02
C GLU A 224 13.01 4.07 3.10
N ILE A 225 12.04 3.53 3.85
CA ILE A 225 11.77 2.09 3.93
C ILE A 225 11.37 1.53 2.54
N GLY A 226 10.81 2.40 1.68
CA GLY A 226 10.37 2.05 0.34
C GLY A 226 9.20 1.06 0.27
N PRO A 227 8.17 1.15 1.12
CA PRO A 227 7.01 0.25 1.05
C PRO A 227 6.30 0.37 -0.30
N GLU A 228 5.52 -0.64 -0.71
CA GLU A 228 4.73 -0.53 -1.94
C GLU A 228 3.70 0.60 -1.86
N LYS A 229 3.21 0.92 -0.65
CA LYS A 229 2.33 2.06 -0.39
C LYS A 229 2.61 2.75 0.95
N ILE A 230 2.41 4.06 0.95
CA ILE A 230 2.36 4.90 2.14
C ILE A 230 0.94 5.45 2.28
N GLN A 231 0.25 5.11 3.35
CA GLN A 231 -1.09 5.62 3.63
C GLN A 231 -0.97 6.83 4.57
N LEU A 232 -1.40 8.00 4.12
CA LEU A 232 -1.50 9.18 4.98
C LEU A 232 -2.95 9.34 5.46
N GLY A 233 -3.21 8.88 6.67
CA GLY A 233 -4.47 9.09 7.36
C GLY A 233 -4.55 10.47 8.01
N PHE A 234 -5.77 10.93 8.26
CA PHE A 234 -6.02 12.15 9.05
C PHE A 234 -6.79 11.75 10.30
N LEU A 235 -6.37 12.26 11.47
CA LEU A 235 -6.95 11.88 12.75
C LEU A 235 -8.46 12.14 12.76
N LYS A 236 -9.20 11.14 13.24
CA LYS A 236 -10.65 11.23 13.46
C LYS A 236 -10.92 11.08 14.95
N LEU A 237 -11.61 12.05 15.55
CA LEU A 237 -12.02 11.99 16.96
C LEU A 237 -13.34 11.21 17.11
N LEU A 238 -13.22 9.90 17.02
CA LEU A 238 -14.35 8.98 17.11
C LEU A 238 -15.02 9.03 18.50
N ARG A 239 -16.34 8.92 18.53
CA ARG A 239 -17.13 8.86 19.78
C ARG A 239 -16.73 7.63 20.57
N GLY A 240 -16.30 7.82 21.82
CA GLY A 240 -15.81 6.76 22.70
C GLY A 240 -14.29 6.52 22.65
N SER A 241 -13.55 7.17 21.74
CA SER A 241 -12.09 7.10 21.75
C SER A 241 -11.51 7.95 22.89
N GLY A 242 -10.40 7.49 23.48
CA GLY A 242 -9.75 8.19 24.59
C GLY A 242 -9.18 9.56 24.23
N LEU A 243 -8.83 9.83 22.96
CA LEU A 243 -8.41 11.16 22.53
C LEU A 243 -9.58 12.15 22.49
N ARG A 244 -10.82 11.67 22.31
CA ARG A 244 -11.99 12.55 22.31
C ARG A 244 -12.29 13.14 23.68
N GLU A 245 -11.84 12.50 24.76
CA GLU A 245 -11.93 13.04 26.11
C GLU A 245 -10.92 14.19 26.34
N ASP A 246 -9.84 14.19 25.56
CA ASP A 246 -8.72 15.14 25.67
C ASP A 246 -8.83 16.32 24.68
N ILE A 247 -10.03 16.64 24.17
CA ILE A 247 -10.25 17.74 23.20
C ILE A 247 -9.58 19.05 23.62
N LYS A 248 -9.83 19.49 24.86
CA LYS A 248 -9.28 20.74 25.38
C LYS A 248 -7.78 20.67 25.66
N LYS A 249 -7.26 19.47 25.93
CA LYS A 249 -5.86 19.24 26.30
C LYS A 249 -4.92 19.42 25.11
N TYR A 250 -5.38 19.07 23.91
CA TYR A 250 -4.59 19.12 22.67
C TYR A 250 -5.13 20.15 21.65
N GLY A 251 -6.08 20.99 22.08
CA GLY A 251 -6.64 22.05 21.26
C GLY A 251 -7.38 21.57 20.01
N PHE A 252 -7.97 20.38 20.05
CA PHE A 252 -8.59 19.79 18.85
C PHE A 252 -9.77 20.63 18.34
N LYS A 253 -9.66 21.10 17.10
CA LYS A 253 -10.79 21.57 16.29
C LYS A 253 -11.10 20.50 15.26
N PHE A 254 -12.34 20.02 15.21
CA PHE A 254 -12.74 18.88 14.41
C PHE A 254 -14.21 18.98 13.98
N LEU A 255 -14.59 18.19 12.99
CA LEU A 255 -16.00 18.09 12.56
C LEU A 255 -16.78 17.16 13.49
N ASP A 256 -17.86 17.59 14.14
CA ASP A 256 -18.71 16.68 14.95
C ASP A 256 -19.75 15.88 14.13
N ILE A 257 -19.46 15.74 12.83
CA ILE A 257 -20.21 14.90 11.90
C ILE A 257 -19.25 13.86 11.30
N PRO A 258 -19.72 12.65 10.95
CA PRO A 258 -18.90 11.68 10.25
C PRO A 258 -18.23 12.31 9.01
N PRO A 259 -16.90 12.12 8.82
CA PRO A 259 -16.06 11.10 9.47
C PRO A 259 -15.33 11.53 10.76
N TYR A 260 -15.73 12.62 11.41
CA TYR A 260 -15.14 13.15 12.65
C TYR A 260 -13.70 13.66 12.56
N GLU A 261 -13.32 14.16 11.39
CA GLU A 261 -11.94 14.55 11.08
C GLU A 261 -11.48 15.78 11.88
N VAL A 262 -10.24 15.72 12.37
CA VAL A 262 -9.52 16.83 12.98
C VAL A 262 -9.05 17.79 11.88
N LEU A 263 -9.33 19.07 12.10
CA LEU A 263 -8.98 20.17 11.20
C LEU A 263 -7.72 20.90 11.69
N GLU A 264 -7.54 21.01 13.00
CA GLU A 264 -6.44 21.75 13.62
C GLU A 264 -6.22 21.23 15.05
N THR A 265 -4.98 21.34 15.53
CA THR A 265 -4.58 21.06 16.92
C THR A 265 -3.74 22.22 17.46
N ASP A 266 -3.33 22.16 18.74
CA ASP A 266 -2.35 23.12 19.28
C ASP A 266 -0.98 23.09 18.56
N HIS A 267 -0.66 22.03 17.81
CA HIS A 267 0.64 21.81 17.19
C HIS A 267 0.63 21.91 15.65
N ILE A 268 -0.53 21.77 15.02
CA ILE A 268 -0.66 21.88 13.56
C ILE A 268 -1.86 22.72 13.17
N THR A 269 -1.63 23.73 12.34
CA THR A 269 -2.65 24.67 11.88
C THR A 269 -3.56 24.04 10.82
N TYR A 270 -4.75 24.60 10.64
CA TYR A 270 -5.65 24.19 9.56
C TYR A 270 -5.01 24.31 8.16
N ALA A 271 -4.21 25.36 7.92
CA ALA A 271 -3.53 25.55 6.64
C ALA A 271 -2.49 24.46 6.37
N GLU A 272 -1.74 24.03 7.39
CA GLU A 272 -0.79 22.93 7.30
C GLU A 272 -1.50 21.58 7.08
N MET A 273 -2.62 21.35 7.76
CA MET A 273 -3.46 20.15 7.53
C MET A 273 -3.97 20.07 6.09
N LEU A 274 -4.37 21.20 5.48
CA LEU A 274 -4.75 21.26 4.07
C LEU A 274 -3.57 20.95 3.14
N ARG A 275 -2.36 21.43 3.45
CA ARG A 275 -1.15 21.09 2.69
C ARG A 275 -0.85 19.59 2.75
N LEU A 276 -0.94 18.98 3.94
CA LEU A 276 -0.75 17.54 4.09
C LEU A 276 -1.78 16.73 3.27
N LYS A 277 -3.02 17.19 3.15
CA LYS A 277 -4.03 16.59 2.25
C LYS A 277 -3.63 16.70 0.78
N GLY A 278 -3.10 17.84 0.35
CA GLY A 278 -2.56 18.00 -1.00
C GLY A 278 -1.38 17.07 -1.27
N ILE A 279 -0.49 16.89 -0.28
CA ILE A 279 0.64 15.96 -0.36
C ILE A 279 0.16 14.52 -0.44
N GLU A 280 -0.80 14.10 0.40
CA GLU A 280 -1.41 12.76 0.34
C GLU A 280 -1.96 12.44 -1.05
N ASP A 281 -2.71 13.39 -1.64
CA ASP A 281 -3.29 13.24 -2.97
C ASP A 281 -2.23 13.06 -4.08
N LEU A 282 -1.06 13.70 -3.93
CA LEU A 282 0.08 13.56 -4.84
C LEU A 282 0.86 12.26 -4.60
N VAL A 283 1.03 11.84 -3.35
CA VAL A 283 1.64 10.56 -2.98
C VAL A 283 0.83 9.42 -3.57
N GLU A 284 -0.50 9.49 -3.51
CA GLU A 284 -1.38 8.50 -4.15
C GLU A 284 -1.16 8.41 -5.67
N LYS A 285 -1.02 9.57 -6.34
CA LYS A 285 -0.85 9.64 -7.81
C LYS A 285 0.52 9.18 -8.28
N TYR A 286 1.57 9.63 -7.62
CA TYR A 286 2.94 9.48 -8.11
C TYR A 286 3.69 8.32 -7.44
N TYR A 287 3.48 8.08 -6.15
CA TYR A 287 4.17 7.02 -5.40
C TYR A 287 3.35 5.73 -5.35
N ASN A 288 2.16 5.74 -4.73
CA ASN A 288 1.37 4.52 -4.45
C ASN A 288 0.87 3.80 -5.70
N GLY A 289 0.78 4.49 -6.84
CA GLY A 289 0.49 3.86 -8.13
C GLY A 289 1.63 2.97 -8.67
N GLY A 290 2.86 3.18 -8.20
CA GLY A 290 4.07 2.50 -8.65
C GLY A 290 4.49 2.82 -10.09
N TYR A 291 3.88 3.84 -10.70
CA TYR A 291 4.09 4.17 -12.12
C TYR A 291 5.32 5.03 -12.37
N PHE A 292 5.83 5.71 -11.34
CA PHE A 292 6.92 6.67 -11.44
C PHE A 292 8.12 6.27 -10.58
N LYS A 293 8.27 4.96 -10.31
CA LYS A 293 9.24 4.45 -9.34
C LYS A 293 10.65 4.99 -9.58
N HIS A 294 11.15 4.84 -10.82
CA HIS A 294 12.51 5.25 -11.14
C HIS A 294 12.62 6.76 -11.39
N SER A 295 11.57 7.38 -11.93
CA SER A 295 11.51 8.82 -12.13
C SER A 295 11.58 9.57 -10.80
N LEU A 296 10.79 9.16 -9.80
CA LEU A 296 10.84 9.72 -8.45
C LEU A 296 12.18 9.43 -7.79
N GLY A 297 12.68 8.19 -7.90
CA GLY A 297 14.00 7.81 -7.35
C GLY A 297 15.11 8.73 -7.85
N TYR A 298 15.20 8.92 -9.16
CA TYR A 298 16.20 9.81 -9.77
C TYR A 298 16.02 11.27 -9.34
N ILE A 299 14.81 11.82 -9.47
CA ILE A 299 14.54 13.23 -9.15
C ILE A 299 14.84 13.52 -7.68
N ILE A 300 14.39 12.66 -6.77
CA ILE A 300 14.59 12.87 -5.33
C ILE A 300 16.06 12.74 -4.96
N ALA A 301 16.77 11.73 -5.49
CA ALA A 301 18.19 11.51 -5.19
C ALA A 301 19.09 12.66 -5.70
N ASN A 302 18.75 13.27 -6.84
CA ASN A 302 19.63 14.26 -7.50
C ASN A 302 19.21 15.72 -7.25
N GLU A 303 17.93 16.00 -7.04
CA GLU A 303 17.41 17.39 -7.01
C GLU A 303 16.87 17.79 -5.62
N TYR A 304 16.76 16.86 -4.68
CA TYR A 304 16.17 17.10 -3.35
C TYR A 304 16.98 16.47 -2.21
N LYS A 305 16.82 17.02 -1.00
CA LYS A 305 17.41 16.45 0.22
C LYS A 305 16.52 15.42 0.90
N THR A 306 15.20 15.54 0.70
CA THR A 306 14.18 14.73 1.36
C THR A 306 13.01 14.50 0.41
N PRO A 307 12.36 13.33 0.44
CA PRO A 307 11.20 13.06 -0.40
C PRO A 307 10.02 13.99 -0.09
N PHE A 308 9.79 14.36 1.17
CA PHE A 308 8.73 15.31 1.52
C PHE A 308 8.94 16.68 0.85
N SER A 309 10.18 17.19 0.80
CA SER A 309 10.47 18.47 0.13
C SER A 309 10.16 18.45 -1.38
N PHE A 310 10.29 17.29 -2.03
CA PHE A 310 9.85 17.11 -3.41
C PHE A 310 8.33 17.25 -3.53
N PHE A 311 7.57 16.56 -2.68
CA PHE A 311 6.10 16.63 -2.71
C PHE A 311 5.56 18.02 -2.34
N GLU A 312 6.19 18.73 -1.40
CA GLU A 312 5.83 20.12 -1.09
C GLU A 312 5.99 21.04 -2.29
N ASP A 313 7.08 20.89 -3.02
CA ASP A 313 7.35 21.72 -4.19
C ASP A 313 6.50 21.34 -5.40
N LEU A 314 6.21 20.04 -5.56
CA LEU A 314 5.26 19.56 -6.55
C LEU A 314 3.85 20.07 -6.24
N LEU A 315 3.43 20.11 -4.98
CA LEU A 315 2.13 20.65 -4.56
C LEU A 315 2.01 22.14 -4.92
N LYS A 316 3.02 22.96 -4.64
CA LYS A 316 3.02 24.37 -5.03
C LYS A 316 2.83 24.54 -6.54
N TYR A 317 3.53 23.74 -7.34
CA TYR A 317 3.36 23.76 -8.79
C TYR A 317 1.97 23.27 -9.22
N TRP A 318 1.47 22.22 -8.60
CA TRP A 318 0.17 21.63 -8.85
C TRP A 318 -0.96 22.66 -8.64
N GLU A 319 -0.92 23.37 -7.51
CA GLU A 319 -1.88 24.42 -7.16
C GLU A 319 -1.78 25.64 -8.08
N MET A 320 -0.56 26.11 -8.37
CA MET A 320 -0.31 27.24 -9.28
C MET A 320 -0.89 27.01 -10.68
N ASN A 321 -0.93 25.76 -11.13
CA ASN A 321 -1.47 25.37 -12.44
C ASN A 321 -2.90 24.80 -12.37
N MET A 322 -3.57 24.93 -11.22
CA MET A 322 -4.96 24.49 -10.98
C MET A 322 -5.19 23.01 -11.35
N HIS A 323 -4.20 22.15 -11.15
CA HIS A 323 -4.32 20.73 -11.49
C HIS A 323 -5.28 19.98 -10.55
N GLN A 324 -5.51 20.49 -9.34
CA GLN A 324 -6.50 19.96 -8.39
C GLN A 324 -7.96 20.10 -8.85
N GLU A 325 -8.24 20.98 -9.82
CA GLU A 325 -9.62 21.25 -10.27
C GLU A 325 -10.13 20.21 -11.28
N VAL A 326 -9.25 19.35 -11.82
CA VAL A 326 -9.61 18.38 -12.86
C VAL A 326 -9.01 17.00 -12.59
N SER A 327 -9.69 15.97 -13.08
CA SER A 327 -9.13 14.62 -13.05
C SER A 327 -8.03 14.47 -14.12
N HIS A 328 -6.97 13.74 -13.78
CA HIS A 328 -5.83 13.49 -14.66
C HIS A 328 -5.72 12.02 -15.00
N SER A 329 -5.62 11.72 -16.31
CA SER A 329 -5.23 10.38 -16.75
C SER A 329 -3.76 10.13 -16.40
N ARG A 330 -3.39 8.85 -16.24
CA ARG A 330 -2.00 8.46 -16.00
C ARG A 330 -1.03 9.03 -17.04
N ASN A 331 -1.40 9.02 -18.33
CA ASN A 331 -0.59 9.61 -19.40
C ASN A 331 -0.35 11.12 -19.19
N ARG A 332 -1.33 11.84 -18.61
CA ARG A 332 -1.19 13.26 -18.31
C ARG A 332 -0.28 13.51 -17.11
N LEU A 333 -0.27 12.61 -16.12
CA LEU A 333 0.63 12.71 -14.95
C LEU A 333 2.11 12.67 -15.34
N TYR A 334 2.52 11.81 -16.30
CA TYR A 334 3.89 11.84 -16.84
C TYR A 334 4.26 13.19 -17.44
N ARG A 335 3.31 13.80 -18.18
CA ARG A 335 3.55 15.10 -18.78
C ARG A 335 3.68 16.20 -17.73
N ILE A 336 2.79 16.20 -16.72
CA ILE A 336 2.82 17.17 -15.62
C ILE A 336 4.12 17.06 -14.84
N LEU A 337 4.60 15.85 -14.54
CA LEU A 337 5.87 15.67 -13.84
C LEU A 337 7.06 16.20 -14.66
N PHE A 338 7.08 15.94 -15.97
CA PHE A 338 8.10 16.51 -16.84
C PHE A 338 8.03 18.05 -16.90
N ASP A 339 6.83 18.61 -17.05
CA ASP A 339 6.61 20.06 -17.10
C ASP A 339 7.00 20.73 -15.76
N PHE A 340 6.79 20.04 -14.63
CA PHE A 340 7.30 20.44 -13.31
C PHE A 340 8.83 20.48 -13.27
N CYS A 341 9.50 19.40 -13.71
CA CYS A 341 10.97 19.36 -13.78
C CYS A 341 11.53 20.51 -14.65
N ASN A 342 10.89 20.78 -15.79
CA ASN A 342 11.26 21.89 -16.66
C ASN A 342 11.01 23.26 -16.01
N TYR A 343 9.89 23.45 -15.30
CA TYR A 343 9.61 24.65 -14.52
C TYR A 343 10.67 24.90 -13.44
N ARG A 344 11.13 23.83 -12.77
CA ARG A 344 12.20 23.87 -11.76
C ARG A 344 13.60 24.06 -12.34
N LYS A 345 13.75 23.92 -13.67
CA LYS A 345 15.03 24.04 -14.40
C LYS A 345 16.09 23.05 -13.89
N PHE A 346 15.68 21.80 -13.66
CA PHE A 346 16.62 20.72 -13.35
C PHE A 346 17.66 20.55 -14.45
N SER A 347 18.88 20.16 -14.09
CA SER A 347 20.03 20.25 -15.02
C SER A 347 19.99 19.18 -16.11
N ASN A 348 19.46 18.00 -15.79
CA ASN A 348 19.51 16.80 -16.64
C ASN A 348 18.10 16.40 -17.15
N LEU A 349 17.38 17.35 -17.78
CA LEU A 349 16.02 17.10 -18.29
C LEU A 349 15.96 15.99 -19.36
N ASP A 350 17.04 15.80 -20.11
CA ASP A 350 17.19 14.72 -21.09
C ASP A 350 17.23 13.35 -20.41
N ILE A 351 17.96 13.20 -19.30
CA ILE A 351 17.97 11.97 -18.49
C ILE A 351 16.57 11.73 -17.89
N ILE A 352 15.94 12.78 -17.36
CA ILE A 352 14.57 12.68 -16.80
C ILE A 352 13.56 12.22 -17.86
N ASP A 353 13.63 12.72 -19.10
CA ASP A 353 12.76 12.26 -20.20
C ASP A 353 12.97 10.76 -20.50
N GLU A 354 14.22 10.30 -20.53
CA GLU A 354 14.56 8.90 -20.79
C GLU A 354 14.05 7.97 -19.65
N ILE A 355 14.15 8.39 -18.39
CA ILE A 355 13.64 7.61 -17.24
C ILE A 355 12.11 7.62 -17.19
N LEU A 356 11.45 8.75 -17.46
CA LEU A 356 9.99 8.80 -17.54
C LEU A 356 9.46 7.90 -18.66
N LYS A 357 10.16 7.84 -19.80
CA LYS A 357 9.86 6.90 -20.89
C LYS A 357 10.03 5.45 -20.44
N TYR A 358 11.10 5.13 -19.71
CA TYR A 358 11.32 3.79 -19.15
C TYR A 358 10.18 3.36 -18.23
N ASP A 359 9.84 4.20 -17.25
CA ASP A 359 8.73 3.98 -16.31
C ASP A 359 7.40 3.83 -17.06
N TYR A 360 7.17 4.65 -18.08
CA TYR A 360 5.99 4.58 -18.93
C TYR A 360 5.88 3.21 -19.61
N ILE A 361 6.95 2.74 -20.27
CA ILE A 361 6.94 1.48 -21.00
C ILE A 361 6.72 0.30 -20.05
N CYS A 362 7.42 0.26 -18.91
CA CYS A 362 7.28 -0.78 -17.88
C CYS A 362 5.83 -0.95 -17.40
N ASN A 363 5.04 0.12 -17.39
CA ASN A 363 3.69 0.14 -16.84
C ASN A 363 2.56 0.12 -17.89
N ASN A 364 2.90 0.12 -19.18
CA ASN A 364 1.93 0.25 -20.26
C ASN A 364 2.15 -0.80 -21.36
N ARG A 365 1.70 -2.03 -21.12
CA ARG A 365 1.69 -3.09 -22.13
C ARG A 365 0.92 -2.63 -23.38
N ASN A 366 1.54 -2.76 -24.55
CA ASN A 366 0.93 -2.48 -25.86
C ASN A 366 0.39 -1.05 -26.07
N SER A 367 0.79 -0.07 -25.25
CA SER A 367 0.34 1.32 -25.44
C SER A 367 1.22 2.05 -26.45
N ARG A 368 0.60 2.88 -27.30
CA ARG A 368 1.33 3.79 -28.15
C ARG A 368 2.05 4.81 -27.26
N ILE A 369 3.37 4.73 -27.21
CA ILE A 369 4.20 5.69 -26.46
C ILE A 369 3.83 7.11 -26.91
N PRO A 370 3.48 8.01 -25.98
CA PRO A 370 3.11 9.38 -26.27
C PRO A 370 4.17 10.11 -27.10
N GLY A 371 3.73 10.94 -28.04
CA GLY A 371 4.64 11.61 -28.99
C GLY A 371 5.56 12.67 -28.38
N TYR A 372 5.36 13.03 -27.10
CA TYR A 372 6.21 13.97 -26.38
C TYR A 372 7.47 13.31 -25.79
N PHE A 373 7.55 11.98 -25.72
CA PHE A 373 8.76 11.29 -25.29
C PHE A 373 9.78 11.22 -26.43
N SER A 374 11.06 11.45 -26.12
CA SER A 374 12.13 11.27 -27.11
C SER A 374 12.29 9.79 -27.46
N ARG A 375 12.21 9.47 -28.75
CA ARG A 375 12.38 8.10 -29.26
C ARG A 375 13.45 8.06 -30.34
N THR A 376 14.34 7.09 -30.24
CA THR A 376 15.48 6.93 -31.15
C THR A 376 15.41 5.58 -31.86
N ASN A 377 15.90 5.49 -33.10
CA ASN A 377 16.03 4.25 -33.87
C ASN A 377 14.74 3.41 -34.06
N ILE A 378 13.55 4.05 -34.06
CA ILE A 378 12.25 3.35 -34.16
C ILE A 378 12.13 2.50 -35.43
N SER A 379 12.55 3.02 -36.59
CA SER A 379 12.46 2.31 -37.88
C SER A 379 13.32 1.06 -37.88
N PHE A 380 14.56 1.19 -37.45
CA PHE A 380 15.54 0.11 -37.34
C PHE A 380 15.06 -0.99 -36.38
N LEU A 381 14.57 -0.62 -35.19
CA LEU A 381 14.03 -1.60 -34.23
C LEU A 381 12.79 -2.31 -34.76
N ARG A 382 11.90 -1.59 -35.45
CA ARG A 382 10.67 -2.18 -36.03
C ARG A 382 10.99 -3.21 -37.11
N GLU A 383 12.00 -2.95 -37.94
CA GLU A 383 12.43 -3.84 -39.02
C GLU A 383 13.16 -5.08 -38.50
N ARG A 384 14.03 -4.91 -37.49
CA ARG A 384 14.85 -6.01 -36.94
C ARG A 384 14.21 -6.78 -35.79
N LYS A 385 13.06 -6.35 -35.24
CA LYS A 385 12.42 -7.00 -34.07
C LYS A 385 12.27 -8.52 -34.25
N HIS A 386 11.91 -8.97 -35.44
CA HIS A 386 11.77 -10.40 -35.73
C HIS A 386 13.10 -11.15 -35.71
N ASP A 387 14.17 -10.54 -36.20
CA ASP A 387 15.47 -11.20 -36.29
C ASP A 387 16.19 -11.21 -34.94
N ILE A 388 16.04 -10.13 -34.14
CA ILE A 388 16.52 -10.07 -32.75
C ILE A 388 15.89 -11.22 -31.93
N LEU A 389 14.59 -11.45 -32.09
CA LEU A 389 13.87 -12.52 -31.39
C LEU A 389 14.07 -13.93 -31.97
N LYS A 390 14.86 -14.08 -33.04
CA LYS A 390 15.35 -15.39 -33.52
C LYS A 390 16.75 -15.73 -32.97
N ASN A 391 17.40 -14.79 -32.27
CA ASN A 391 18.71 -15.03 -31.71
C ASN A 391 18.61 -16.01 -30.52
N ASN A 392 19.12 -17.23 -30.71
CA ASN A 392 19.08 -18.28 -29.69
C ASN A 392 19.82 -17.89 -28.41
N GLU A 393 20.94 -17.16 -28.49
CA GLU A 393 21.68 -16.73 -27.29
C GLU A 393 20.84 -15.75 -26.45
N LEU A 394 20.11 -14.83 -27.08
CA LEU A 394 19.20 -13.91 -26.39
C LEU A 394 18.04 -14.66 -25.73
N LEU A 395 17.42 -15.60 -26.45
CA LEU A 395 16.32 -16.42 -25.92
C LEU A 395 16.79 -17.31 -24.77
N ASP A 396 17.97 -17.92 -24.90
CA ASP A 396 18.58 -18.78 -23.89
C ASP A 396 18.98 -18.02 -22.64
N ARG A 397 19.37 -16.75 -22.78
CA ARG A 397 19.85 -15.94 -21.67
C ARG A 397 18.71 -15.24 -20.91
N TYR A 398 17.75 -14.65 -21.62
CA TYR A 398 16.77 -13.74 -21.01
C TYR A 398 15.32 -14.21 -21.13
N LEU A 399 14.98 -14.99 -22.15
CA LEU A 399 13.60 -15.36 -22.48
C LEU A 399 13.41 -16.88 -22.55
N THR A 400 13.99 -17.61 -21.59
CA THR A 400 14.01 -19.09 -21.59
C THR A 400 12.63 -19.72 -21.65
N GLY A 401 11.63 -19.10 -21.02
CA GLY A 401 10.23 -19.54 -21.06
C GLY A 401 9.54 -19.35 -22.43
N TYR A 402 10.20 -18.73 -23.41
CA TYR A 402 9.65 -18.44 -24.74
C TYR A 402 10.32 -19.24 -25.86
N LYS A 403 11.29 -20.12 -25.58
CA LYS A 403 12.06 -20.85 -26.60
C LYS A 403 11.17 -21.60 -27.59
N ASP A 404 10.14 -22.27 -27.08
CA ASP A 404 9.23 -23.09 -27.90
C ASP A 404 8.02 -22.31 -28.42
N ILE A 405 7.98 -21.00 -28.17
CA ILE A 405 6.87 -20.13 -28.57
C ILE A 405 7.22 -19.45 -29.90
N PRO A 406 6.35 -19.50 -30.93
CA PRO A 406 6.59 -18.78 -32.17
C PRO A 406 6.82 -17.28 -31.93
N THR A 407 7.82 -16.68 -32.58
CA THR A 407 8.20 -15.26 -32.44
C THR A 407 7.02 -14.29 -32.50
N LYS A 408 6.02 -14.58 -33.36
CA LYS A 408 4.80 -13.77 -33.51
C LYS A 408 3.97 -13.69 -32.21
N LYS A 409 4.00 -14.72 -31.36
CA LYS A 409 3.33 -14.72 -30.04
C LYS A 409 4.18 -14.00 -28.99
N ILE A 410 5.51 -14.08 -29.07
CA ILE A 410 6.45 -13.40 -28.18
C ILE A 410 6.32 -11.87 -28.34
N ILE A 411 6.19 -11.38 -29.57
CA ILE A 411 6.10 -9.95 -29.89
C ILE A 411 5.00 -9.20 -29.13
N ASN A 412 3.90 -9.87 -28.77
CA ASN A 412 2.77 -9.27 -28.04
C ASN A 412 2.95 -9.29 -26.51
N LYS A 413 4.07 -9.86 -26.04
CA LYS A 413 4.44 -9.96 -24.62
C LYS A 413 5.71 -9.17 -24.29
N ILE A 414 6.38 -8.63 -25.31
CA ILE A 414 7.63 -7.89 -25.13
C ILE A 414 7.65 -6.58 -25.92
N HIS A 415 8.39 -5.60 -25.41
CA HIS A 415 8.72 -4.35 -26.08
C HIS A 415 10.23 -4.17 -26.15
N ILE A 416 10.74 -3.51 -27.20
CA ILE A 416 12.16 -3.14 -27.31
C ILE A 416 12.20 -1.65 -27.58
N GLU A 417 12.99 -0.92 -26.80
CA GLU A 417 13.18 0.53 -26.97
C GLU A 417 14.66 0.91 -26.80
N GLY A 418 15.08 1.92 -27.55
CA GLY A 418 16.41 2.53 -27.41
C GLY A 418 16.42 3.70 -26.44
N PHE A 419 17.49 3.83 -25.70
CA PHE A 419 17.74 4.89 -24.71
C PHE A 419 19.11 5.52 -24.95
N LYS A 420 19.23 6.82 -24.66
CA LYS A 420 20.48 7.59 -24.85
C LYS A 420 21.44 7.50 -23.65
N ILE A 421 21.01 6.82 -22.60
CA ILE A 421 21.76 6.59 -21.36
C ILE A 421 21.52 5.13 -20.95
N ASN A 422 22.48 4.51 -20.29
CA ASN A 422 22.31 3.19 -19.68
C ASN A 422 21.40 3.28 -18.45
N ILE A 423 20.08 3.19 -18.66
CA ILE A 423 19.10 3.28 -17.57
C ILE A 423 19.24 2.15 -16.55
N LEU A 424 19.61 0.94 -16.98
CA LEU A 424 19.71 -0.18 -16.04
C LEU A 424 20.88 0.02 -15.07
N GLU A 425 22.04 0.44 -15.59
CA GLU A 425 23.20 0.80 -14.76
C GLU A 425 22.92 2.01 -13.87
N LEU A 426 22.21 3.02 -14.38
CA LEU A 426 21.77 4.16 -13.58
C LEU A 426 20.88 3.74 -12.39
N ILE A 427 19.97 2.78 -12.60
CA ILE A 427 19.12 2.24 -11.52
C ILE A 427 19.95 1.41 -10.53
N GLU A 428 20.95 0.66 -11.00
CA GLU A 428 21.83 -0.17 -10.16
C GLU A 428 22.80 0.66 -9.31
N ASN A 429 23.23 1.83 -9.80
CA ASN A 429 24.10 2.78 -9.09
C ASN A 429 23.30 3.86 -8.32
N ASP A 430 22.12 3.53 -7.80
CA ASP A 430 21.30 4.43 -6.97
C ASP A 430 21.08 5.83 -7.59
N TYR A 431 20.95 5.87 -8.93
CA TYR A 431 20.70 7.07 -9.73
C TYR A 431 21.86 8.09 -9.76
N GLU A 432 23.09 7.69 -9.40
CA GLU A 432 24.29 8.48 -9.63
C GLU A 432 24.68 8.48 -11.12
N VAL A 433 24.83 9.66 -11.71
CA VAL A 433 25.14 9.81 -13.14
C VAL A 433 26.65 9.78 -13.37
N ASP A 434 27.11 8.81 -14.16
CA ASP A 434 28.46 8.78 -14.71
C ASP A 434 28.44 9.17 -16.21
N GLU A 435 29.47 9.89 -16.67
CA GLU A 435 29.64 10.24 -18.08
C GLU A 435 29.77 8.98 -18.96
N ASP A 436 30.32 7.89 -18.43
CA ASP A 436 30.46 6.62 -19.16
C ASP A 436 29.11 5.94 -19.43
N MET A 437 28.04 6.32 -18.70
CA MET A 437 26.69 5.81 -18.94
C MET A 437 26.02 6.45 -20.18
N LYS A 438 26.56 7.55 -20.71
CA LYS A 438 26.01 8.19 -21.91
C LYS A 438 26.35 7.37 -23.15
N GLY A 439 25.32 6.81 -23.78
CA GLY A 439 25.49 5.92 -24.90
C GLY A 439 24.16 5.29 -25.31
N MET A 440 24.08 4.86 -26.57
CA MET A 440 22.87 4.21 -27.06
C MET A 440 22.77 2.80 -26.48
N THR A 441 21.79 2.58 -25.61
CA THR A 441 21.43 1.25 -25.09
C THR A 441 20.09 0.82 -25.64
N HIS A 442 19.86 -0.49 -25.70
CA HIS A 442 18.61 -1.07 -26.14
C HIS A 442 18.09 -2.03 -25.08
N ILE A 443 16.90 -1.74 -24.55
CA ILE A 443 16.30 -2.51 -23.46
C ILE A 443 15.13 -3.32 -23.99
N LEU A 444 15.10 -4.60 -23.64
CA LEU A 444 13.97 -5.50 -23.83
C LEU A 444 13.11 -5.51 -22.56
N PHE A 445 11.83 -5.20 -22.71
CA PHE A 445 10.81 -5.19 -21.66
C PHE A 445 9.95 -6.45 -21.81
N GLU A 446 9.90 -7.28 -20.78
CA GLU A 446 9.05 -8.47 -20.68
C GLU A 446 7.90 -8.21 -19.70
N PHE A 447 6.66 -8.24 -20.18
CA PHE A 447 5.48 -7.99 -19.35
C PHE A 447 5.01 -9.28 -18.65
N THR A 448 5.23 -9.37 -17.34
CA THR A 448 5.00 -10.58 -16.52
C THR A 448 3.60 -10.63 -15.90
N GLY A 449 2.91 -9.50 -15.77
CA GLY A 449 1.58 -9.44 -15.16
C GLY A 449 1.54 -9.68 -13.64
N GLY A 450 2.71 -9.72 -12.98
CA GLY A 450 2.83 -9.84 -11.53
C GLY A 450 2.28 -8.62 -10.79
N VAL A 451 1.93 -8.82 -9.51
CA VAL A 451 1.35 -7.77 -8.65
C VAL A 451 2.42 -6.76 -8.23
N ILE A 452 3.62 -7.24 -7.87
CA ILE A 452 4.75 -6.41 -7.45
C ILE A 452 5.66 -6.17 -8.66
N THR A 453 6.03 -7.23 -9.39
CA THR A 453 6.88 -7.12 -10.59
C THR A 453 6.03 -7.15 -11.85
N ARG A 454 5.71 -5.96 -12.38
CA ARG A 454 4.88 -5.79 -13.60
C ARG A 454 5.64 -6.01 -14.90
N CYS A 455 6.93 -5.71 -14.90
CA CYS A 455 7.81 -5.76 -16.07
C CYS A 455 9.22 -6.15 -15.63
N ARG A 456 9.85 -7.05 -16.39
CA ARG A 456 11.28 -7.35 -16.30
C ARG A 456 12.00 -6.68 -17.46
N THR A 457 13.22 -6.23 -17.24
CA THR A 457 13.99 -5.49 -18.24
C THR A 457 15.38 -6.11 -18.40
N TYR A 458 15.87 -6.13 -19.64
CA TYR A 458 17.15 -6.73 -19.99
C TYR A 458 17.88 -5.84 -20.99
N ASP A 459 19.16 -5.57 -20.75
CA ASP A 459 20.01 -4.94 -21.76
C ASP A 459 20.31 -5.94 -22.88
N ILE A 460 19.91 -5.57 -24.10
CA ILE A 460 20.12 -6.36 -25.31
C ILE A 460 21.00 -5.62 -26.33
N THR A 461 21.71 -4.57 -25.94
CA THR A 461 22.52 -3.72 -26.83
C THR A 461 23.50 -4.53 -27.66
N LYS A 462 24.10 -5.59 -27.10
CA LYS A 462 25.02 -6.48 -27.80
C LYS A 462 24.39 -7.36 -28.90
N PHE A 463 23.06 -7.43 -28.96
CA PHE A 463 22.29 -8.26 -29.90
C PHE A 463 21.64 -7.46 -31.04
N ILE A 464 21.84 -6.15 -31.05
CA ILE A 464 21.26 -5.17 -31.97
C ILE A 464 22.25 -4.88 -33.11
#